data_AF-A0A2V2GST5-F1
#
_entry.id   AF-A0A2V2GST5-F1
#
_cell.length_a   1.000
_cell.length_b   1.000
_cell.length_c   1.000
_cell.angle_alpha   90.00
_cell.angle_beta   90.00
_cell.angle_gamma   90.00
#
_symmetry.space_group_name_H-M   'P 1'
#
loop_
_entity.id
_entity.type
_entity.pdbx_description
1 polymer ?
#
loop_
_entity_poly.entity_id
_entity_poly.type
_entity_poly.pdbx_seq_one_letter_code
_entity_poly.pdbx_strand_id
1 'polypeptide(L)'
;MRLQNKEVLLAWPLALHVLTAGYYYSDGSLHRAIDLRTNQNGNTEKPVYAAEGGTVDQIQSWDGRTTTGMQSYGNMIRLCHADYRDKPLQTRYAHLSRICVQQGQQVREGDLIGYTGATGNVSGAHLHFEVIWDGSRRNPLVWLDDDFTTADGGVYTYGAGEGPVPRENAASALQTLCIGPASAGDVARLQALAAELSLPCEVCG
;
A
#
# COMPACT_ATOMS: atom_id res chain seq x y z
N MET A 1 8.14 8.45 2.42
CA MET A 1 9.40 9.20 2.35
C MET A 1 9.11 10.65 1.99
N ARG A 2 9.82 11.60 2.58
CA ARG A 2 9.80 13.00 2.09
C ARG A 2 11.02 13.22 1.21
N LEU A 3 10.78 13.67 -0.01
CA LEU A 3 11.80 13.91 -1.02
C LEU A 3 12.60 15.19 -0.70
N GLN A 4 13.76 15.37 -1.34
CA GLN A 4 14.61 16.54 -1.08
C GLN A 4 13.93 17.85 -1.46
N ASN A 5 13.10 17.81 -2.50
CA ASN A 5 12.24 18.92 -2.93
C ASN A 5 11.04 19.18 -2.00
N LYS A 6 10.94 18.45 -0.86
CA LYS A 6 9.85 18.49 0.12
C LYS A 6 8.50 17.92 -0.37
N GLU A 7 8.47 17.31 -1.54
CA GLU A 7 7.33 16.51 -1.98
C GLU A 7 7.20 15.24 -1.13
N VAL A 8 5.98 14.74 -1.00
CA VAL A 8 5.69 13.50 -0.26
C VAL A 8 5.59 12.37 -1.26
N LEU A 9 6.43 11.36 -1.09
CA LEU A 9 6.32 10.06 -1.73
C LEU A 9 5.95 9.05 -0.65
N LEU A 10 4.68 8.66 -0.56
CA LEU A 10 4.24 7.60 0.34
C LEU A 10 4.82 6.25 -0.11
N ALA A 11 5.15 5.40 0.84
CA ALA A 11 5.47 4.00 0.58
C ALA A 11 4.18 3.22 0.31
N TRP A 12 4.25 2.24 -0.57
CA TRP A 12 3.14 1.32 -0.79
C TRP A 12 2.82 0.53 0.48
N PRO A 13 1.52 0.41 0.86
CA PRO A 13 1.15 -0.19 2.14
C PRO A 13 1.08 -1.73 2.10
N LEU A 14 1.29 -2.34 0.93
CA LEU A 14 1.38 -3.78 0.70
C LEU A 14 2.59 -4.07 -0.18
N ALA A 15 3.12 -5.31 -0.12
CA ALA A 15 4.17 -5.76 -1.03
C ALA A 15 3.68 -6.04 -2.47
N LEU A 16 2.37 -6.18 -2.67
CA LEU A 16 1.77 -6.35 -4.00
C LEU A 16 1.01 -5.08 -4.38
N HIS A 17 1.45 -4.43 -5.46
CA HIS A 17 0.85 -3.18 -5.93
C HIS A 17 -0.06 -3.43 -7.13
N VAL A 18 -1.14 -4.18 -6.90
CA VAL A 18 -2.16 -4.45 -7.94
C VAL A 18 -3.46 -3.75 -7.55
N LEU A 19 -3.83 -2.71 -8.30
CA LEU A 19 -5.06 -1.98 -8.10
C LEU A 19 -6.27 -2.78 -8.60
N THR A 20 -7.28 -2.94 -7.76
CA THR A 20 -8.60 -3.50 -8.15
C THR A 20 -9.67 -2.42 -8.30
N ALA A 21 -9.47 -1.26 -7.66
CA ALA A 21 -10.30 -0.08 -7.86
C ALA A 21 -9.46 1.19 -7.66
N GLY A 22 -9.81 2.25 -8.39
CA GLY A 22 -9.17 3.56 -8.30
C GLY A 22 -9.97 4.55 -7.47
N TYR A 23 -9.58 5.82 -7.53
CA TYR A 23 -10.30 6.93 -6.87
C TYR A 23 -11.77 7.05 -7.31
N TYR A 24 -12.06 6.61 -8.53
CA TYR A 24 -13.39 6.28 -9.03
C TYR A 24 -13.47 4.77 -9.30
N TYR A 25 -14.64 4.20 -9.11
CA TYR A 25 -14.95 2.87 -9.64
C TYR A 25 -15.04 2.92 -11.17
N SER A 26 -14.99 1.75 -11.81
CA SER A 26 -15.03 1.62 -13.27
C SER A 26 -16.34 2.11 -13.90
N ASP A 27 -17.42 2.19 -13.12
CA ASP A 27 -18.70 2.79 -13.52
C ASP A 27 -18.75 4.32 -13.35
N GLY A 28 -17.64 4.94 -12.92
CA GLY A 28 -17.51 6.37 -12.67
C GLY A 28 -18.06 6.83 -11.32
N SER A 29 -18.62 5.93 -10.51
CA SER A 29 -19.05 6.27 -9.16
C SER A 29 -17.85 6.55 -8.25
N LEU A 30 -18.05 7.42 -7.27
CA LEU A 30 -16.97 7.99 -6.48
C LEU A 30 -16.58 7.06 -5.32
N HIS A 31 -15.35 6.53 -5.38
CA HIS A 31 -14.79 5.62 -4.39
C HIS A 31 -14.03 6.36 -3.27
N ARG A 32 -13.26 7.40 -3.64
CA ARG A 32 -12.42 8.23 -2.73
C ARG A 32 -11.24 7.49 -2.07
N ALA A 33 -10.78 6.40 -2.68
CA ALA A 33 -9.69 5.56 -2.18
C ALA A 33 -9.04 4.78 -3.35
N ILE A 34 -8.08 3.92 -3.06
CA ILE A 34 -7.72 2.80 -3.94
C ILE A 34 -7.96 1.49 -3.20
N ASP A 35 -8.33 0.46 -3.97
CA ASP A 35 -8.38 -0.91 -3.46
C ASP A 35 -7.21 -1.71 -4.01
N LEU A 36 -6.47 -2.34 -3.11
CA LEU A 36 -5.34 -3.19 -3.45
C LEU A 36 -5.70 -4.66 -3.31
N ARG A 37 -5.33 -5.44 -4.33
CA ARG A 37 -5.46 -6.90 -4.31
C ARG A 37 -4.64 -7.49 -3.18
N THR A 38 -5.24 -8.44 -2.47
CA THR A 38 -4.55 -9.18 -1.41
C THR A 38 -4.49 -10.68 -1.71
N ASN A 39 -5.41 -11.21 -2.52
CA ASN A 39 -5.38 -12.62 -2.88
C ASN A 39 -4.15 -12.94 -3.73
N GLN A 40 -3.25 -13.74 -3.17
CA GLN A 40 -2.15 -14.39 -3.88
C GLN A 40 -2.18 -15.87 -3.53
N ASN A 41 -2.36 -16.73 -4.53
CA ASN A 41 -2.36 -18.19 -4.38
C ASN A 41 -3.34 -18.70 -3.31
N GLY A 42 -4.51 -18.07 -3.20
CA GLY A 42 -5.55 -18.42 -2.22
C GLY A 42 -5.35 -17.85 -0.82
N ASN A 43 -4.25 -17.14 -0.56
CA ASN A 43 -4.03 -16.43 0.69
C ASN A 43 -4.32 -14.93 0.52
N THR A 44 -5.30 -14.43 1.27
CA THR A 44 -5.78 -13.05 1.28
C THR A 44 -5.29 -12.22 2.45
N GLU A 45 -4.63 -12.84 3.43
CA GLU A 45 -4.04 -12.14 4.57
C GLU A 45 -2.62 -11.71 4.20
N LYS A 46 -2.40 -10.40 4.17
CA LYS A 46 -1.12 -9.77 3.85
C LYS A 46 -0.75 -8.77 4.94
N PRO A 47 0.53 -8.67 5.31
CA PRO A 47 0.98 -7.62 6.22
C PRO A 47 0.73 -6.25 5.58
N VAL A 48 0.20 -5.33 6.38
CA VAL A 48 -0.04 -3.93 6.01
C VAL A 48 0.99 -3.06 6.71
N TYR A 49 1.63 -2.17 5.96
CA TYR A 49 2.70 -1.32 6.44
C TYR A 49 2.31 0.16 6.45
N ALA A 50 2.86 0.91 7.39
CA ALA A 50 2.70 2.36 7.44
C ALA A 50 3.37 3.01 6.21
N ALA A 51 2.61 3.83 5.49
CA ALA A 51 3.03 4.46 4.23
C ALA A 51 3.96 5.66 4.46
N GLU A 52 3.88 6.26 5.64
CA GLU A 52 4.80 7.27 6.15
C GLU A 52 4.82 7.15 7.68
N GLY A 53 5.89 7.60 8.32
CA GLY A 53 5.93 7.73 9.78
C GLY A 53 4.86 8.69 10.30
N GLY A 54 4.38 8.46 11.52
CA GLY A 54 3.31 9.26 12.10
C GLY A 54 2.78 8.69 13.41
N THR A 55 1.63 9.20 13.82
CA THR A 55 0.92 8.77 15.03
C THR A 55 -0.41 8.14 14.65
N VAL A 56 -0.74 7.01 15.26
CA VAL A 56 -2.07 6.40 15.14
C VAL A 56 -3.10 7.32 15.79
N ASP A 57 -3.90 8.01 14.98
CA ASP A 57 -4.87 9.00 15.45
C ASP A 57 -6.31 8.46 15.44
N GLN A 58 -6.53 7.28 14.86
CA GLN A 58 -7.81 6.58 14.93
C GLN A 58 -7.65 5.06 14.81
N ILE A 59 -8.34 4.34 15.69
CA ILE A 59 -8.64 2.92 15.53
C ILE A 59 -10.16 2.73 15.50
N GLN A 60 -10.63 1.93 14.55
CA GLN A 60 -11.99 1.38 14.53
C GLN A 60 -11.90 -0.13 14.62
N SER A 61 -12.72 -0.72 15.51
CA SER A 61 -12.94 -2.17 15.57
C SER A 61 -14.32 -2.49 15.03
N TRP A 62 -14.40 -3.46 14.13
CA TRP A 62 -15.66 -3.89 13.55
C TRP A 62 -16.47 -4.69 14.57
N ASP A 63 -17.78 -4.46 14.62
CA ASP A 63 -18.70 -5.22 15.50
C ASP A 63 -19.11 -6.59 14.94
N GLY A 64 -18.58 -6.96 13.78
CA GLY A 64 -18.83 -8.25 13.12
C GLY A 64 -20.08 -8.28 12.24
N ARG A 65 -20.85 -7.19 12.14
CA ARG A 65 -22.12 -7.20 11.38
C ARG A 65 -22.53 -5.89 10.73
N THR A 66 -22.19 -4.74 11.29
CA THR A 66 -22.68 -3.45 10.82
C THR A 66 -21.84 -2.99 9.63
N THR A 67 -22.48 -2.65 8.51
CA THR A 67 -21.80 -2.30 7.25
C THR A 67 -22.02 -0.85 6.83
N THR A 68 -22.42 0.01 7.76
CA THR A 68 -22.75 1.43 7.52
C THR A 68 -21.92 2.37 8.40
N GLY A 69 -21.85 3.65 8.03
CA GLY A 69 -21.09 4.65 8.78
C GLY A 69 -19.62 4.26 8.93
N MET A 70 -19.02 4.49 10.10
CA MET A 70 -17.63 4.09 10.36
C MET A 70 -17.43 2.56 10.34
N GLN A 71 -18.48 1.78 10.63
CA GLN A 71 -18.39 0.32 10.63
C GLN A 71 -18.27 -0.24 9.20
N SER A 72 -18.62 0.52 8.16
CA SER A 72 -18.41 0.08 6.77
C SER A 72 -16.94 -0.13 6.45
N TYR A 73 -16.02 0.57 7.12
CA TYR A 73 -14.58 0.37 6.98
C TYR A 73 -14.07 -0.92 7.65
N GLY A 74 -14.90 -1.60 8.46
CA GLY A 74 -14.46 -2.74 9.25
C GLY A 74 -13.42 -2.35 10.29
N ASN A 75 -12.43 -3.21 10.50
CA ASN A 75 -11.27 -2.84 11.30
C ASN A 75 -10.42 -1.87 10.50
N MET A 76 -10.11 -0.72 11.09
CA MET A 76 -9.44 0.36 10.38
C MET A 76 -8.46 1.11 11.27
N ILE A 77 -7.35 1.53 10.67
CA ILE A 77 -6.32 2.37 11.25
C ILE A 77 -6.26 3.66 10.46
N ARG A 78 -6.16 4.81 11.14
CA ARG A 78 -5.75 6.07 10.53
C ARG A 78 -4.47 6.55 11.19
N LEU A 79 -3.52 6.96 10.36
CA LEU A 79 -2.27 7.57 10.77
C LEU A 79 -2.32 9.07 10.43
N CYS A 80 -1.92 9.90 11.39
CA CYS A 80 -1.64 11.31 11.18
C CYS A 80 -0.13 11.47 11.01
N HIS A 81 0.28 12.05 9.88
CA HIS A 81 1.67 12.27 9.51
C HIS A 81 2.10 13.71 9.82
N ALA A 82 3.34 14.05 9.48
CA ALA A 82 3.74 15.45 9.49
C ALA A 82 2.92 16.26 8.46
N ASP A 83 2.71 17.54 8.73
CA ASP A 83 1.98 18.41 7.81
C ASP A 83 2.70 18.50 6.45
N TYR A 84 1.92 18.57 5.38
CA TYR A 84 2.41 18.81 4.03
C TYR A 84 1.79 20.10 3.48
N ARG A 85 2.65 21.04 3.09
CA ARG A 85 2.26 22.40 2.69
C ARG A 85 1.35 23.06 3.73
N ASP A 86 1.79 23.02 4.99
CA ASP A 86 1.13 23.60 6.17
C ASP A 86 -0.29 23.07 6.45
N LYS A 87 -0.58 21.86 5.98
CA LYS A 87 -1.88 21.21 6.09
C LYS A 87 -1.74 19.77 6.57
N PRO A 88 -2.69 19.25 7.36
CA PRO A 88 -2.62 17.90 7.90
C PRO A 88 -2.69 16.87 6.79
N LEU A 89 -1.82 15.87 6.88
CA LEU A 89 -1.76 14.70 6.00
C LEU A 89 -2.01 13.44 6.80
N GLN A 90 -2.92 12.61 6.32
CA GLN A 90 -3.32 11.37 6.97
C GLN A 90 -3.47 10.24 5.95
N THR A 91 -3.23 9.02 6.39
CA THR A 91 -3.53 7.81 5.62
C THR A 91 -4.50 6.92 6.40
N ARG A 92 -5.38 6.22 5.68
CA ARG A 92 -6.35 5.28 6.26
C ARG A 92 -6.19 3.89 5.63
N TYR A 93 -6.26 2.88 6.48
CA TYR A 93 -6.12 1.46 6.14
C TYR A 93 -7.34 0.72 6.66
N ALA A 94 -8.18 0.20 5.77
CA ALA A 94 -9.47 -0.41 6.14
C ALA A 94 -9.61 -1.87 5.69
N HIS A 95 -10.70 -2.49 6.13
CA HIS A 95 -11.04 -3.90 5.91
C HIS A 95 -10.04 -4.89 6.51
N LEU A 96 -9.32 -4.49 7.56
CA LEU A 96 -8.27 -5.30 8.17
C LEU A 96 -8.84 -6.55 8.87
N SER A 97 -8.12 -7.67 8.85
CA SER A 97 -8.41 -8.84 9.70
C SER A 97 -7.89 -8.59 11.12
N ARG A 98 -6.73 -7.93 11.23
CA ARG A 98 -6.02 -7.70 12.48
C ARG A 98 -5.35 -6.32 12.51
N ILE A 99 -5.43 -5.66 13.66
CA ILE A 99 -4.71 -4.42 13.97
C ILE A 99 -3.54 -4.77 14.90
N CYS A 100 -2.33 -4.30 14.57
CA CYS A 100 -1.10 -4.60 15.32
C CYS A 100 -0.55 -3.38 16.09
N VAL A 101 -1.27 -2.26 16.06
CA VAL A 101 -0.90 -1.00 16.72
C VAL A 101 -2.03 -0.50 17.60
N GLN A 102 -1.75 0.51 18.42
CA GLN A 102 -2.72 1.10 19.35
C GLN A 102 -2.89 2.61 19.13
N GLN A 103 -4.03 3.15 19.56
CA GLN A 103 -4.30 4.58 19.52
C GLN A 103 -3.18 5.36 20.22
N GLY A 104 -2.65 6.40 19.57
CA GLY A 104 -1.55 7.23 20.06
C GLY A 104 -0.15 6.64 19.84
N GLN A 105 -0.01 5.42 19.33
CA GLN A 105 1.29 4.82 19.02
C GLN A 105 1.97 5.58 17.88
N GLN A 106 3.27 5.86 18.04
CA GLN A 106 4.12 6.33 16.95
C GLN A 106 4.62 5.15 16.12
N VAL A 107 4.60 5.32 14.80
CA VAL A 107 5.10 4.35 13.83
C VAL A 107 6.06 5.04 12.86
N ARG A 108 6.98 4.26 12.30
CA ARG A 108 7.85 4.65 11.21
C ARG A 108 7.26 4.13 9.90
N GLU A 109 7.69 4.72 8.80
CA GLU A 109 7.42 4.18 7.47
C GLU A 109 7.92 2.72 7.39
N GLY A 110 7.10 1.85 6.81
CA GLY A 110 7.40 0.42 6.69
C GLY A 110 7.13 -0.40 7.96
N ASP A 111 6.73 0.23 9.08
CA ASP A 111 6.32 -0.54 10.27
C ASP A 111 5.06 -1.35 9.98
N LEU A 112 5.02 -2.60 10.47
CA LEU A 112 3.83 -3.44 10.40
C LEU A 112 2.72 -2.86 11.29
N ILE A 113 1.60 -2.50 10.68
CA ILE A 113 0.45 -1.90 11.40
C ILE A 113 -0.76 -2.81 11.48
N GLY A 114 -0.89 -3.78 10.58
CA GLY A 114 -2.05 -4.66 10.52
C GLY A 114 -1.92 -5.75 9.49
N TYR A 115 -3.03 -6.45 9.28
CA TYR A 115 -3.16 -7.49 8.26
C TYR A 115 -4.46 -7.31 7.49
N THR A 116 -4.40 -7.51 6.17
CA THR A 116 -5.57 -7.39 5.31
C THR A 116 -6.60 -8.46 5.58
N GLY A 117 -7.87 -8.13 5.41
CA GLY A 117 -8.98 -9.05 5.62
C GLY A 117 -10.19 -8.69 4.77
N ALA A 118 -11.37 -9.02 5.29
CA ALA A 118 -12.65 -8.78 4.64
C ALA A 118 -13.70 -8.28 5.65
N THR A 119 -13.29 -7.39 6.57
CA THR A 119 -14.20 -6.85 7.61
C THR A 119 -14.93 -5.60 7.12
N GLY A 120 -16.16 -5.37 7.60
CA GLY A 120 -16.96 -4.22 7.18
C GLY A 120 -17.79 -4.49 5.93
N ASN A 121 -17.97 -3.47 5.10
CA ASN A 121 -18.79 -3.55 3.89
C ASN A 121 -17.94 -3.93 2.66
N VAL A 122 -17.68 -5.23 2.48
CA VAL A 122 -16.82 -5.73 1.39
C VAL A 122 -17.47 -6.89 0.65
N SER A 123 -17.15 -7.05 -0.63
CA SER A 123 -17.50 -8.24 -1.43
C SER A 123 -16.40 -9.32 -1.40
N GLY A 124 -15.18 -8.95 -1.04
CA GLY A 124 -14.03 -9.85 -0.92
C GLY A 124 -12.85 -9.16 -0.26
N ALA A 125 -11.82 -9.94 0.11
CA ALA A 125 -10.65 -9.41 0.79
C ALA A 125 -9.80 -8.50 -0.12
N HIS A 126 -9.49 -7.31 0.37
CA HIS A 126 -8.65 -6.31 -0.25
C HIS A 126 -8.14 -5.33 0.82
N LEU A 127 -7.21 -4.43 0.48
CA LEU A 127 -6.91 -3.27 1.32
C LEU A 127 -7.51 -2.02 0.69
N HIS A 128 -8.44 -1.39 1.41
CA HIS A 128 -8.94 -0.05 1.08
C HIS A 128 -7.99 0.98 1.70
N PHE A 129 -7.34 1.76 0.84
CA PHE A 129 -6.32 2.74 1.22
C PHE A 129 -6.76 4.16 0.82
N GLU A 130 -6.83 5.06 1.80
CA GLU A 130 -7.13 6.48 1.55
C GLU A 130 -5.93 7.36 1.90
N VAL A 131 -5.78 8.44 1.12
CA VAL A 131 -4.96 9.60 1.49
C VAL A 131 -5.91 10.77 1.75
N ILE A 132 -5.77 11.41 2.90
CA ILE A 132 -6.59 12.53 3.35
C ILE A 132 -5.64 13.71 3.59
N TRP A 133 -5.83 14.78 2.82
CA TRP A 133 -5.04 16.00 2.94
C TRP A 133 -5.98 17.19 3.11
N ASP A 134 -5.75 17.98 4.16
CA ASP A 134 -6.60 19.12 4.52
C ASP A 134 -8.08 18.73 4.73
N GLY A 135 -8.29 17.59 5.40
CA GLY A 135 -9.62 17.03 5.65
C GLY A 135 -10.33 16.45 4.42
N SER A 136 -9.74 16.55 3.23
CA SER A 136 -10.32 16.05 1.97
C SER A 136 -9.60 14.80 1.49
N ARG A 137 -10.36 13.75 1.14
CA ARG A 137 -9.82 12.57 0.48
C ARG A 137 -9.28 12.95 -0.89
N ARG A 138 -8.08 12.51 -1.22
CA ARG A 138 -7.39 12.75 -2.50
C ARG A 138 -7.17 11.43 -3.20
N ASN A 139 -6.93 11.47 -4.51
CA ASN A 139 -6.48 10.30 -5.26
C ASN A 139 -5.17 9.78 -4.64
N PRO A 140 -5.12 8.58 -4.02
CA PRO A 140 -3.89 8.08 -3.41
C PRO A 140 -2.72 7.95 -4.39
N LEU A 141 -2.99 7.72 -5.68
CA LEU A 141 -1.95 7.48 -6.68
C LEU A 141 -1.08 8.71 -6.95
N VAL A 142 -1.56 9.94 -6.68
CA VAL A 142 -0.72 11.15 -6.81
C VAL A 142 0.25 11.35 -5.64
N TRP A 143 0.27 10.42 -4.68
CA TRP A 143 1.17 10.39 -3.53
C TRP A 143 2.07 9.16 -3.54
N LEU A 144 1.88 8.25 -4.49
CA LEU A 144 2.64 7.01 -4.67
C LEU A 144 3.45 7.10 -5.97
N ASP A 145 4.45 6.25 -6.13
CA ASP A 145 5.19 6.14 -7.38
C ASP A 145 4.47 5.25 -8.41
N ASP A 146 5.13 5.01 -9.55
CA ASP A 146 4.60 4.26 -10.70
C ASP A 146 4.78 2.74 -10.57
N ASP A 147 5.23 2.24 -9.42
CA ASP A 147 5.42 0.82 -9.16
C ASP A 147 4.06 0.14 -8.87
N PHE A 148 3.18 0.06 -9.87
CA PHE A 148 1.92 -0.67 -9.76
C PHE A 148 1.42 -1.21 -11.10
N THR A 149 0.47 -2.13 -11.01
CA THR A 149 -0.34 -2.59 -12.16
C THR A 149 -1.82 -2.51 -11.82
N THR A 150 -2.68 -2.53 -12.84
CA THR A 150 -4.12 -2.62 -12.66
C THR A 150 -4.61 -4.06 -12.90
N ALA A 151 -5.65 -4.47 -12.18
CA ALA A 151 -6.27 -5.77 -12.36
C ALA A 151 -6.89 -5.95 -13.75
N ASP A 152 -7.35 -4.85 -14.35
CA ASP A 152 -7.84 -4.76 -15.72
C ASP A 152 -7.77 -3.30 -16.23
N GLY A 153 -8.13 -3.08 -17.50
CA GLY A 153 -8.06 -1.77 -18.15
C GLY A 153 -9.16 -0.78 -17.75
N GLY A 154 -10.16 -1.19 -16.97
CA GLY A 154 -11.24 -0.34 -16.47
C GLY A 154 -10.95 0.33 -15.12
N VAL A 155 -9.85 -0.04 -14.46
CA VAL A 155 -9.43 0.58 -13.19
C VAL A 155 -8.96 2.01 -13.44
N TYR A 156 -9.64 2.98 -12.81
CA TYR A 156 -9.24 4.38 -12.85
C TYR A 156 -7.87 4.58 -12.20
N THR A 157 -7.00 5.37 -12.83
CA THR A 157 -5.68 5.73 -12.28
C THR A 157 -5.57 7.23 -12.04
N TYR A 158 -5.45 8.02 -13.10
CA TYR A 158 -5.15 9.45 -13.02
C TYR A 158 -6.17 10.29 -13.79
N GLY A 159 -6.48 11.46 -13.26
CA GLY A 159 -7.17 12.52 -13.97
C GLY A 159 -6.24 13.29 -14.92
N ALA A 160 -6.81 14.24 -15.65
CA ALA A 160 -6.04 15.13 -16.50
C ALA A 160 -5.02 15.93 -15.67
N GLY A 161 -3.73 15.80 -16.00
CA GLY A 161 -2.64 16.49 -15.30
C GLY A 161 -2.21 15.85 -13.98
N GLU A 162 -2.84 14.74 -13.58
CA GLU A 162 -2.36 13.91 -12.47
C GLU A 162 -1.31 12.90 -12.95
N GLY A 163 -0.44 12.48 -12.04
CA GLY A 163 0.56 11.46 -12.30
C GLY A 163 1.19 10.96 -11.00
N PRO A 164 1.98 9.87 -11.10
CA PRO A 164 2.71 9.33 -9.96
C PRO A 164 3.78 10.31 -9.48
N VAL A 165 4.17 10.18 -8.22
CA VAL A 165 5.30 10.89 -7.66
C VAL A 165 6.59 10.25 -8.19
N PRO A 166 7.44 10.98 -8.94
CA PRO A 166 8.68 10.42 -9.44
C PRO A 166 9.62 10.07 -8.28
N ARG A 167 10.19 8.86 -8.29
CA ARG A 167 11.33 8.55 -7.43
C ARG A 167 12.55 9.33 -7.94
N GLU A 168 13.07 10.25 -7.13
CA GLU A 168 14.33 10.93 -7.43
C GLU A 168 15.44 9.87 -7.46
N ASN A 169 15.89 9.49 -8.66
CA ASN A 169 16.96 8.53 -8.93
C ASN A 169 17.22 7.55 -7.78
N ALA A 170 16.38 6.53 -7.65
CA ALA A 170 16.94 5.24 -7.26
C ALA A 170 17.92 4.92 -8.39
N ALA A 171 19.20 5.29 -8.21
CA ALA A 171 20.23 4.94 -9.16
C ALA A 171 20.00 3.48 -9.53
N SER A 172 19.95 3.17 -10.82
CA SER A 172 20.03 1.81 -11.35
C SER A 172 21.39 1.17 -11.02
N ALA A 173 21.85 1.30 -9.78
CA ALA A 173 22.70 0.31 -9.18
C ALA A 173 21.79 -0.90 -8.93
N LEU A 174 21.72 -1.77 -9.94
CA LEU A 174 21.44 -3.18 -9.72
C LEU A 174 22.15 -3.60 -8.42
N GLN A 175 21.39 -3.76 -7.34
CA GLN A 175 21.95 -4.28 -6.10
C GLN A 175 22.16 -5.78 -6.34
N THR A 176 23.41 -6.16 -6.57
CA THR A 176 23.81 -7.57 -6.58
C THR A 176 23.44 -8.16 -5.23
N LEU A 177 22.41 -9.02 -5.23
CA LEU A 177 21.97 -9.72 -4.02
C LEU A 177 22.93 -10.88 -3.75
N CYS A 178 23.88 -10.67 -2.83
CA CYS A 178 24.79 -11.73 -2.40
C CYS A 178 24.07 -12.69 -1.44
N ILE A 179 23.78 -13.92 -1.90
CA ILE A 179 23.22 -14.99 -1.08
C ILE A 179 24.36 -15.98 -0.74
N GLY A 180 24.70 -16.08 0.54
CA GLY A 180 25.71 -17.02 1.06
C GLY A 180 25.09 -18.23 1.78
N PRO A 181 25.95 -19.19 2.17
CA PRO A 181 26.19 -20.40 1.39
C PRO A 181 24.87 -21.11 1.05
N ALA A 182 24.48 -21.06 -0.22
CA ALA A 182 23.32 -21.76 -0.75
C ALA A 182 23.73 -23.16 -1.20
N SER A 183 22.87 -24.17 -0.98
CA SER A 183 23.09 -25.49 -1.58
C SER A 183 23.03 -25.37 -3.11
N ALA A 184 23.64 -26.30 -3.85
CA ALA A 184 23.56 -26.30 -5.31
C ALA A 184 22.10 -26.31 -5.84
N GLY A 185 21.17 -26.89 -5.06
CA GLY A 185 19.74 -26.88 -5.37
C GLY A 185 19.08 -25.52 -5.18
N ASP A 186 19.48 -24.75 -4.18
CA ASP A 186 18.96 -23.40 -3.93
C ASP A 186 19.47 -22.43 -4.98
N VAL A 187 20.74 -22.54 -5.38
CA VAL A 187 21.33 -21.75 -6.48
C VAL A 187 20.55 -21.97 -7.77
N ALA A 188 20.26 -23.22 -8.13
CA ALA A 188 19.55 -23.54 -9.36
C ALA A 188 18.12 -22.97 -9.37
N ARG A 189 17.41 -23.02 -8.23
CA ARG A 189 16.05 -22.45 -8.11
C ARG A 189 16.06 -20.93 -8.21
N LEU A 190 17.05 -20.28 -7.61
CA LEU A 190 17.20 -18.84 -7.65
C LEU A 190 17.59 -18.35 -9.05
N GLN A 191 18.46 -19.07 -9.75
CA GLN A 191 18.80 -18.79 -11.15
C GLN A 191 17.60 -18.97 -12.08
N ALA A 192 16.79 -20.01 -11.88
CA ALA A 192 15.56 -20.22 -12.65
C ALA A 192 14.57 -19.08 -12.44
N LEU A 193 14.36 -18.66 -11.19
CA LEU A 193 13.48 -17.54 -10.86
C LEU A 193 14.01 -16.20 -11.42
N ALA A 194 15.32 -15.95 -11.33
CA ALA A 194 15.93 -14.77 -11.91
C ALA A 194 15.77 -14.74 -13.45
N ALA A 195 15.90 -15.88 -14.11
CA ALA A 195 15.66 -16.00 -15.55
C ALA A 195 14.19 -15.75 -15.93
N GLU A 196 13.22 -16.28 -15.16
CA GLU A 196 11.79 -16.00 -15.36
C GLU A 196 11.47 -14.50 -15.21
N LEU A 197 12.17 -13.82 -14.30
CA LEU A 197 11.97 -12.40 -14.01
C LEU A 197 12.88 -11.47 -14.83
N SER A 198 13.70 -12.02 -15.75
CA SER A 198 14.70 -11.25 -16.53
C SER A 198 15.65 -10.42 -15.67
N LEU A 199 16.01 -10.91 -14.49
CA LEU A 199 16.94 -10.28 -13.56
C LEU A 199 18.35 -10.87 -13.73
N PRO A 200 19.41 -10.04 -13.74
CA PRO A 200 20.78 -10.55 -13.72
C PRO A 200 21.09 -11.15 -12.34
N CYS A 201 21.69 -12.35 -12.33
CA CYS A 201 22.03 -13.08 -11.11
C CYS A 201 23.45 -13.65 -11.23
N GLU A 202 24.31 -13.35 -10.25
CA GLU A 202 25.66 -13.90 -10.15
C GLU A 202 25.82 -14.64 -8.82
N VAL A 203 26.40 -15.84 -8.87
CA VAL A 203 26.74 -16.62 -7.68
C VAL A 203 28.10 -16.14 -7.18
N CYS A 204 28.11 -15.40 -6.08
CA CYS A 204 29.36 -15.00 -5.43
C CYS A 204 29.93 -16.19 -4.64
N GLY A 205 31.19 -16.55 -4.93
CA GLY A 205 31.91 -17.66 -4.30
C GLY A 205 32.47 -17.33 -2.92
#